data_AF-A0A9D9KD92-F1
#
_entry.id   AF-A0A9D9KD92-F1
#
_cell.length_a   1.000
_cell.length_b   1.000
_cell.length_c   1.000
_cell.angle_alpha   90.00
_cell.angle_beta   90.00
_cell.angle_gamma   90.00
#
_symmetry.space_group_name_H-M   'P 1'
#
loop_
_entity.id
_entity.type
_entity.pdbx_description
1 polymer ?
#
loop_
_entity_poly.entity_id
_entity_poly.type
_entity_poly.pdbx_seq_one_letter_code
_entity_poly.pdbx_strand_id
1 'polypeptide(L)' 'DRRAIRQVVVRSTRHVLTTTFTTMASFIPLILGGGGFWPPMAICIAGGVGGATLLALFFVPCAYLFVKQPRSKAIG' A
#
# COMPACT_ATOMS: atom_id res chain seq x y z
N ASP A 1 0.41 -22.00 -10.34
CA ASP A 1 0.90 -20.81 -9.59
C ASP A 1 0.01 -19.58 -9.45
N ARG A 2 -0.93 -19.27 -10.35
CA ARG A 2 -1.77 -18.04 -10.25
C ARG A 2 -2.54 -17.90 -8.92
N ARG A 3 -2.93 -19.02 -8.30
CA ARG A 3 -3.59 -19.04 -6.97
C ARG A 3 -2.67 -18.57 -5.84
N ALA A 4 -1.38 -18.96 -5.84
CA ALA A 4 -0.40 -18.53 -4.85
C ALA A 4 -0.13 -17.03 -4.96
N ILE A 5 -0.02 -16.51 -6.20
CA ILE A 5 0.14 -15.07 -6.46
C ILE A 5 -1.06 -14.29 -5.91
N ARG A 6 -2.28 -14.76 -6.17
CA ARG A 6 -3.49 -14.12 -5.63
C ARG A 6 -3.49 -14.09 -4.10
N GLN A 7 -3.10 -15.18 -3.44
CA GLN A 7 -3.01 -15.21 -1.98
C GLN A 7 -1.96 -14.24 -1.43
N VAL A 8 -0.80 -14.13 -2.08
CA VAL A 8 0.24 -13.16 -1.69
C VAL A 8 -0.26 -11.74 -1.85
N VAL A 9 -0.87 -11.40 -3.00
CA VAL A 9 -1.43 -10.06 -3.22
C VAL A 9 -2.51 -9.74 -2.19
N VAL A 10 -3.49 -10.62 -1.99
CA VAL A 10 -4.57 -10.40 -1.02
C VAL A 10 -4.05 -10.26 0.42
N ARG A 11 -3.07 -11.08 0.81
CA ARG A 11 -2.46 -11.02 2.14
C ARG A 11 -1.67 -9.71 2.33
N SER A 12 -0.89 -9.31 1.33
CA SER A 12 -0.14 -8.05 1.35
C SER A 12 -1.06 -6.85 1.36
N THR A 13 -2.14 -6.84 0.59
CA THR A 13 -3.14 -5.77 0.60
C THR A 13 -3.77 -5.60 1.97
N ARG A 14 -4.24 -6.69 2.56
CA ARG A 14 -4.81 -6.66 3.90
C ARG A 14 -3.79 -6.16 4.93
N HIS A 15 -2.56 -6.65 4.86
CA HIS A 15 -1.49 -6.24 5.76
C HIS A 15 -1.20 -4.74 5.66
N VAL A 16 -0.96 -4.22 4.45
CA VAL A 16 -0.64 -2.80 4.21
C VAL A 16 -1.78 -1.89 4.66
N LEU A 17 -3.03 -2.26 4.40
CA LEU A 17 -4.20 -1.50 4.89
C LEU A 17 -4.22 -1.43 6.41
N THR A 18 -3.88 -2.51 7.10
CA THR A 18 -3.89 -2.58 8.57
C THR A 18 -2.80 -1.68 9.17
N THR A 19 -1.61 -1.67 8.57
CA THR A 19 -0.51 -0.79 8.99
C THR A 19 -0.82 0.67 8.71
N THR A 20 -1.35 0.98 7.53
CA THR A 20 -1.81 2.33 7.17
C THR A 20 -2.85 2.84 8.16
N PHE A 21 -3.83 2.00 8.50
CA PHE A 21 -4.85 2.35 9.49
C PHE A 21 -4.24 2.55 10.87
N THR A 22 -3.27 1.73 11.26
CA THR A 22 -2.53 1.88 12.53
C THR A 22 -1.73 3.18 12.56
N THR A 23 -1.10 3.56 11.44
CA THR A 23 -0.38 4.82 11.30
C THR A 23 -1.33 6.00 11.49
N MET A 24 -2.45 6.02 10.77
CA MET A 24 -3.48 7.06 10.93
C MET A 24 -4.07 7.05 12.34
N ALA A 25 -4.27 5.87 12.93
CA ALA A 25 -4.78 5.71 14.28
C ALA A 25 -3.83 6.27 15.35
N SER A 26 -2.51 6.21 15.12
CA SER A 26 -1.52 6.81 16.03
C SER A 26 -1.62 8.33 16.14
N PHE A 27 -2.21 8.98 15.12
CA PHE A 27 -2.48 10.42 15.12
C PHE A 27 -3.82 10.80 15.75
N ILE A 28 -4.70 9.84 16.07
CA ILE A 28 -5.95 10.06 16.83
C ILE A 28 -5.75 10.87 18.13
N PRO A 29 -4.77 10.56 19.01
CA PRO A 29 -4.58 11.33 20.25
C PRO A 29 -4.29 12.81 19.99
N LEU A 30 -3.65 13.12 18.87
CA LEU A 30 -3.36 14.49 18.51
C LEU A 30 -4.50 15.17 17.73
N ILE A 31 -5.39 14.44 17.05
CA ILE A 31 -6.63 15.00 16.50
C ILE A 31 -7.58 15.45 17.63
N LEU A 32 -7.58 14.75 18.77
CA LEU A 32 -8.44 15.06 19.92
C LEU A 32 -7.93 16.23 20.78
N GLY A 33 -6.63 16.54 20.75
CA GLY A 33 -6.02 17.58 21.60
C GLY A 33 -5.18 18.62 20.86
N GLY A 34 -5.01 18.50 19.55
CA GLY A 34 -4.15 19.35 18.75
C GLY A 34 -4.94 20.42 18.01
N GLY A 35 -4.58 21.68 18.21
CA GLY A 35 -5.25 22.86 17.63
C GLY A 35 -5.27 22.89 16.09
N GLY A 36 -5.71 24.02 15.50
CA GLY A 36 -6.08 24.15 14.07
C GLY A 36 -5.07 23.73 12.98
N PHE A 37 -3.87 23.29 13.34
CA PHE A 37 -2.87 22.70 12.46
C PHE A 37 -3.08 21.19 12.16
N TRP A 38 -3.88 20.51 12.97
CA TRP A 38 -4.15 19.07 12.86
C TRP A 38 -4.98 18.65 11.64
N PRO A 39 -6.05 19.38 11.26
CA PRO A 39 -6.85 19.04 10.08
C PRO A 39 -6.05 18.99 8.76
N PRO A 40 -5.21 19.99 8.40
CA PRO A 40 -4.45 19.93 7.15
C PRO A 40 -3.37 18.84 7.18
N MET A 41 -2.76 18.57 8.33
CA MET A 41 -1.76 17.52 8.46
C MET A 41 -2.35 16.12 8.26
N ALA A 42 -3.54 15.87 8.83
CA ALA A 42 -4.25 14.61 8.66
C ALA A 42 -4.62 14.36 7.19
N ILE A 43 -5.05 15.40 6.47
CA ILE A 43 -5.38 15.30 5.04
C ILE A 43 -4.14 14.98 4.20
N CYS A 44 -2.99 15.63 4.46
CA CYS A 44 -1.73 15.33 3.78
C CYS A 44 -1.26 13.89 4.02
N ILE A 45 -1.35 13.39 5.26
CA ILE A 45 -0.96 12.02 5.60
C ILE A 45 -1.94 11.02 4.99
N ALA A 46 -3.25 11.29 5.07
CA ALA A 46 -4.27 10.44 4.48
C ALA A 46 -4.10 10.32 2.96
N GLY A 47 -3.89 11.45 2.27
CA GLY A 47 -3.61 11.48 0.84
C GLY A 47 -2.29 10.82 0.47
N GLY A 48 -1.22 11.11 1.21
CA GLY A 48 0.11 10.56 0.95
C GLY A 48 0.19 9.05 1.18
N VAL A 49 -0.32 8.56 2.31
CA VAL A 49 -0.30 7.13 2.65
C VAL A 49 -1.33 6.37 1.82
N GLY A 50 -2.53 6.93 1.60
CA GLY A 50 -3.54 6.34 0.71
C GLY A 50 -3.03 6.22 -0.73
N GLY A 51 -2.43 7.29 -1.25
CA GLY A 51 -1.82 7.33 -2.59
C GLY A 51 -0.64 6.35 -2.72
N ALA A 52 0.28 6.33 -1.76
CA ALA A 52 1.40 5.38 -1.75
C ALA A 52 0.93 3.92 -1.63
N THR A 53 -0.12 3.66 -0.84
CA THR A 53 -0.72 2.32 -0.69
C THR A 53 -1.36 1.87 -2.01
N LEU A 54 -2.16 2.73 -2.64
CA LEU A 54 -2.76 2.46 -3.96
C LEU A 54 -1.69 2.21 -5.02
N LEU A 55 -0.67 3.07 -5.07
CA LEU A 55 0.43 2.93 -6.00
C LEU A 55 1.19 1.63 -5.76
N ALA A 56 1.53 1.28 -4.51
CA ALA A 56 2.18 0.01 -4.17
C ALA A 56 1.31 -1.20 -4.53
N LEU A 57 0.00 -1.14 -4.27
CA LEU A 57 -0.94 -2.20 -4.60
C LEU A 57 -1.06 -2.45 -6.10
N PHE A 58 -0.91 -1.43 -6.93
CA PHE A 58 -0.90 -1.55 -8.38
C PHE A 58 0.49 -1.91 -8.92
N PHE A 59 1.52 -1.31 -8.37
CA PHE A 59 2.90 -1.46 -8.80
C PHE A 59 3.45 -2.85 -8.46
N VAL A 60 3.17 -3.40 -7.28
CA VAL A 60 3.63 -4.73 -6.86
C VAL A 60 3.17 -5.85 -7.80
N PRO A 61 1.88 -6.01 -8.17
CA PRO A 61 1.47 -7.03 -9.13
C PRO A 61 2.00 -6.75 -10.54
N CYS A 62 2.04 -5.50 -10.99
CA CYS A 62 2.61 -5.16 -12.30
C CYS A 62 4.11 -5.48 -12.39
N ALA A 63 4.90 -5.08 -11.39
CA ALA A 63 6.32 -5.38 -11.29
C ALA A 63 6.55 -6.88 -11.14
N TYR A 64 5.71 -7.59 -10.37
CA TYR A 64 5.80 -9.04 -10.24
C TYR A 64 5.47 -9.75 -11.55
N LEU A 65 4.48 -9.29 -12.33
CA LEU A 65 4.20 -9.82 -13.67
C LEU A 65 5.36 -9.57 -14.64
N PHE A 66 6.03 -8.42 -14.53
CA PHE A 66 7.21 -8.09 -15.32
C PHE A 66 8.41 -8.97 -14.96
N VAL A 67 8.73 -9.11 -13.67
CA VAL A 67 9.84 -9.93 -13.19
C VAL A 67 9.58 -11.42 -13.44
N LYS A 68 8.31 -11.85 -13.38
CA LYS A 68 7.90 -13.22 -13.65
C LYS A 68 7.63 -13.50 -15.13
N GLN A 69 7.89 -12.56 -16.05
CA GLN A 69 8.10 -12.97 -17.44
C GLN A 69 9.28 -13.94 -17.43
N PRO A 70 9.09 -15.23 -17.75
CA PRO A 70 10.23 -16.08 -17.98
C PRO A 70 11.01 -15.43 -19.11
N ARG A 71 12.29 -15.19 -18.86
CA ARG A 71 13.27 -14.84 -19.88
C ARG A 71 13.49 -16.05 -20.82
N SER A 72 12.42 -16.68 -21.29
CA SER A 72 12.36 -17.79 -22.25
C SER A 72 11.95 -17.23 -23.60
N LYS A 73 12.75 -16.29 -24.10
CA LYS A 73 12.89 -16.08 -25.54
C LYS A 73 14.31 -15.64 -25.89
N ALA A 74 15.27 -16.30 -25.26
CA ALA A 74 16.59 -16.48 -25.84
C ALA A 74 16.67 -17.96 -26.22
N ILE A 75 17.00 -18.23 -27.47
CA ILE A 75 17.39 -19.51 -28.10
C ILE A 75 16.33 -20.62 -28.18
N GLY A 76 15.86 -20.88 -29.40
CA GLY A 76 14.96 -21.96 -29.79
C GLY A 76 14.24 -21.63 -31.09
#